data_AF-A0A2N7UP82-F1
#
_entry.id   AF-A0A2N7UP82-F1
#
_cell.length_a   1.000
_cell.length_b   1.000
_cell.length_c   1.000
_cell.angle_alpha   90.00
_cell.angle_beta   90.00
_cell.angle_gamma   90.00
#
_symmetry.space_group_name_H-M   'P 1'
#
loop_
_entity.id
_entity.type
_entity.pdbx_description
1 polymer ?
#
loop_
_entity_poly.entity_id
_entity_poly.type
_entity_poly.pdbx_seq_one_letter_code
_entity_poly.pdbx_strand_id
1 'polypeptide(L)'
;MPEVISPAPRHYLYRRPNLPMAEAWEPVPDDELVADSLIEIPLLGQVSAGMPIEACLETSRIHVPTRMVRRNTYALRVRGNSMIDCNIFDGDVIIIERQESAENGETAVVMINDEEVTLKKLYIEKSGVRLQPANESMAPIYLKNSDIQVLGLVMGVVRQAGELAA
;
A
#
# COMPACT_ATOMS: atom_id res chain seq x y z
N MET A 1 -24.95 -21.76 -18.78
CA MET A 1 -23.88 -21.84 -17.74
C MET A 1 -23.29 -20.45 -17.65
N PRO A 2 -23.20 -19.81 -16.47
CA PRO A 2 -22.55 -18.51 -16.40
C PRO A 2 -21.05 -18.70 -16.65
N GLU A 3 -20.48 -17.90 -17.55
CA GLU A 3 -19.04 -17.81 -17.72
C GLU A 3 -18.43 -17.39 -16.38
N VAL A 4 -17.61 -18.27 -15.82
CA VAL A 4 -16.75 -17.90 -14.70
C VAL A 4 -15.75 -16.91 -15.28
N ILE A 5 -15.98 -15.62 -15.03
CA ILE A 5 -15.03 -14.56 -15.35
C ILE A 5 -13.73 -14.94 -14.63
N SER A 6 -12.78 -15.49 -15.39
CA SER A 6 -11.44 -15.76 -14.88
C SER A 6 -10.87 -14.40 -14.50
N PRO A 7 -10.58 -14.13 -13.21
CA PRO A 7 -10.05 -12.84 -12.82
C PRO A 7 -8.73 -12.64 -13.59
N ALA A 8 -8.57 -11.46 -14.20
CA ALA A 8 -7.33 -11.08 -14.88
C ALA A 8 -6.11 -11.43 -14.01
N PRO A 9 -4.98 -11.86 -14.63
CA PRO A 9 -3.84 -12.34 -13.87
C PRO A 9 -3.38 -11.30 -12.86
N ARG A 10 -3.33 -11.67 -11.58
CA ARG A 10 -2.87 -10.79 -10.51
C ARG A 10 -1.39 -11.04 -10.29
N HIS A 11 -0.58 -10.00 -10.40
CA HIS A 11 0.82 -10.04 -10.03
C HIS A 11 0.95 -9.65 -8.56
N TYR A 12 1.44 -10.59 -7.76
CA TYR A 12 1.73 -10.36 -6.35
C TYR A 12 3.20 -10.02 -6.19
N LEU A 13 3.49 -8.85 -5.63
CA LEU A 13 4.83 -8.38 -5.32
C LEU A 13 4.98 -8.34 -3.80
N TYR A 14 5.89 -9.14 -3.27
CA TYR A 14 6.23 -9.13 -1.85
C TYR A 14 7.38 -8.16 -1.59
N ARG A 15 7.29 -7.40 -0.50
CA ARG A 15 8.37 -6.52 -0.05
C ARG A 15 9.43 -7.32 0.72
N ARG A 16 10.63 -7.41 0.15
CA ARG A 16 11.81 -7.93 0.83
C ARG A 16 12.21 -7.00 1.99
N PRO A 17 12.49 -7.54 3.19
CA PRO A 17 12.94 -6.74 4.32
C PRO A 17 14.33 -6.14 4.07
N ASN A 18 14.62 -5.01 4.73
CA ASN A 18 15.93 -4.35 4.72
C ASN A 18 16.42 -3.84 3.35
N LEU A 19 15.54 -3.72 2.34
CA LEU A 19 15.83 -3.11 1.05
C LEU A 19 15.05 -1.81 0.87
N PRO A 20 15.60 -0.82 0.12
CA PRO A 20 14.84 0.34 -0.32
C PRO A 20 13.59 -0.10 -1.10
N MET A 21 12.46 0.56 -0.88
CA MET A 21 11.18 0.14 -1.46
C MET A 21 11.22 0.01 -2.99
N ALA A 22 11.99 0.85 -3.68
CA ALA A 22 12.17 0.78 -5.13
C ALA A 22 12.73 -0.57 -5.63
N GLU A 23 13.56 -1.23 -4.81
CA GLU A 23 14.27 -2.48 -5.13
C GLU A 23 13.74 -3.68 -4.32
N ALA A 24 12.79 -3.45 -3.43
CA ALA A 24 12.33 -4.46 -2.47
C ALA A 24 11.30 -5.43 -3.07
N TRP A 25 10.85 -5.25 -4.31
CA TRP A 25 9.76 -6.04 -4.87
C TRP A 25 10.25 -7.36 -5.46
N GLU A 26 9.71 -8.45 -4.94
CA GLU A 26 9.93 -9.80 -5.45
C GLU A 26 8.59 -10.40 -5.91
N PRO A 27 8.48 -10.84 -7.18
CA PRO A 27 7.26 -11.48 -7.65
C PRO A 27 7.03 -12.80 -6.89
N VAL A 28 5.78 -13.09 -6.55
CA VAL A 28 5.39 -14.41 -6.08
C VAL A 28 5.27 -15.33 -7.30
N PRO A 29 6.02 -16.44 -7.37
CA PRO A 29 5.94 -17.38 -8.48
C PRO A 29 4.54 -17.99 -8.63
N ASP A 30 4.10 -18.23 -9.87
CA ASP A 30 2.76 -18.77 -10.16
C ASP A 30 2.51 -20.16 -9.52
N ASP A 31 3.56 -20.96 -9.35
CA ASP A 31 3.50 -22.27 -8.70
C ASP A 31 3.27 -22.17 -7.18
N GLU A 32 3.54 -21.02 -6.56
CA GLU A 32 3.18 -20.75 -5.16
C GLU A 32 1.74 -20.24 -5.00
N LEU A 33 1.09 -19.80 -6.10
CA LEU A 33 -0.29 -19.28 -6.13
C LEU A 33 -1.34 -20.41 -6.21
N VAL A 34 -1.15 -21.49 -5.44
CA VAL A 34 -2.16 -22.54 -5.26
C VAL A 34 -3.33 -22.03 -4.42
N ALA A 35 -4.57 -22.44 -4.72
CA ALA A 35 -5.77 -21.90 -4.07
C ALA A 35 -5.75 -22.03 -2.52
N ASP A 36 -5.14 -23.08 -1.98
CA ASP A 36 -4.99 -23.30 -0.53
C ASP A 36 -3.95 -22.38 0.13
N SER A 37 -3.14 -21.64 -0.64
CA SER A 37 -2.19 -20.67 -0.12
C SER A 37 -2.76 -19.25 -0.09
N LEU A 38 -3.99 -19.01 -0.57
CA LEU A 38 -4.61 -17.69 -0.59
C LEU A 38 -5.52 -17.46 0.63
N ILE A 39 -5.30 -16.35 1.32
CA ILE A 39 -6.15 -15.89 2.42
C ILE A 39 -6.88 -14.61 2.01
N GLU A 40 -8.13 -14.49 2.46
CA GLU A 40 -8.95 -13.32 2.21
C GLU A 40 -8.74 -12.26 3.29
N ILE A 41 -8.42 -11.03 2.88
CA ILE A 41 -8.22 -9.89 3.77
C ILE A 41 -9.17 -8.73 3.40
N PRO A 42 -9.51 -7.85 4.36
CA PRO A 42 -10.37 -6.70 4.08
C PRO A 42 -9.66 -5.65 3.22
N LEU A 43 -10.33 -5.15 2.19
CA LEU A 43 -9.94 -3.97 1.41
C LEU A 43 -10.73 -2.77 1.96
N LEU A 44 -10.06 -1.91 2.73
CA LEU A 44 -10.69 -0.87 3.54
C LEU A 44 -10.89 0.48 2.80
N GLY A 45 -10.91 0.46 1.47
CA GLY A 45 -11.06 1.64 0.64
C GLY A 45 -9.80 2.00 -0.13
N GLN A 46 -9.57 3.31 -0.32
CA GLN A 46 -8.49 3.83 -1.16
C GLN A 46 -7.54 4.68 -0.32
N VAL A 47 -6.24 4.62 -0.55
CA VAL A 47 -5.23 5.52 0.01
C VAL A 47 -4.79 6.52 -1.03
N SER A 48 -4.77 7.78 -0.66
CA SER A 48 -4.41 8.83 -1.60
C SER A 48 -2.93 9.16 -1.54
N ALA A 49 -2.35 9.22 -2.74
CA ALA A 49 -0.99 9.62 -2.97
C ALA A 49 -0.84 11.17 -2.94
N GLY A 50 -1.88 11.98 -2.84
CA GLY A 50 -1.70 13.44 -2.76
C GLY A 50 -2.94 14.32 -2.62
N MET A 51 -4.07 13.79 -2.18
CA MET A 51 -5.31 14.51 -1.84
C MET A 51 -6.05 13.72 -0.74
N PRO A 52 -7.01 14.26 0.02
CA PRO A 52 -7.70 13.49 1.07
C PRO A 52 -8.34 12.18 0.58
N ILE A 53 -8.42 11.17 1.45
CA ILE A 53 -9.15 9.92 1.13
C ILE A 53 -10.65 10.19 1.20
N GLU A 54 -11.36 9.72 0.17
CA GLU A 54 -12.80 9.50 0.26
C GLU A 54 -13.04 8.18 1.00
N ALA A 55 -13.64 8.25 2.18
CA ALA A 55 -14.00 7.06 2.98
C ALA A 55 -14.97 6.18 2.17
N CYS A 56 -14.44 5.18 1.49
CA CYS A 56 -15.24 4.23 0.73
C CYS A 56 -15.78 3.16 1.69
N LEU A 57 -17.10 3.17 1.92
CA LEU A 57 -17.83 2.22 2.78
C LEU A 57 -17.99 0.82 2.15
N GLU A 58 -17.39 0.57 1.00
CA GLU A 58 -17.44 -0.76 0.38
C GLU A 58 -16.54 -1.73 1.15
N THR A 59 -17.16 -2.68 1.86
CA THR A 59 -16.51 -3.85 2.47
C THR A 59 -16.08 -4.84 1.40
N SER A 60 -15.20 -4.39 0.51
CA SER A 60 -14.55 -5.24 -0.48
C SER A 60 -13.49 -6.13 0.20
N ARG A 61 -13.22 -7.28 -0.40
CA ARG A 61 -12.21 -8.23 0.06
C ARG A 61 -11.31 -8.67 -1.08
N ILE A 62 -10.08 -9.04 -0.76
CA ILE A 62 -9.10 -9.51 -1.74
C ILE A 62 -8.38 -10.76 -1.25
N HIS A 63 -8.16 -11.69 -2.18
CA HIS A 63 -7.35 -12.88 -1.96
C HIS A 63 -5.88 -12.58 -2.20
N VAL A 64 -5.05 -12.90 -1.22
CA VAL A 64 -3.61 -12.67 -1.23
C VAL A 64 -2.86 -13.92 -0.73
N PRO A 65 -1.64 -14.19 -1.21
CA PRO A 65 -0.81 -15.27 -0.68
C PRO A 65 -0.61 -15.13 0.83
N THR A 66 -0.77 -16.24 1.55
CA THR A 66 -0.64 -16.33 3.01
C THR A 66 0.73 -15.83 3.47
N ARG A 67 1.80 -15.98 2.64
CA ARG A 67 3.14 -15.45 2.96
C ARG A 67 3.18 -13.92 3.12
N MET A 68 2.23 -13.21 2.50
CA MET A 68 2.12 -11.75 2.55
C MET A 68 1.27 -11.27 3.73
N VAL A 69 0.63 -12.19 4.46
CA VAL A 69 -0.34 -11.86 5.50
C VAL A 69 0.22 -12.16 6.89
N ARG A 70 0.00 -11.20 7.79
CA ARG A 70 0.27 -11.31 9.23
C ARG A 70 -1.05 -11.17 9.98
N ARG A 71 -1.02 -11.29 11.31
CA ARG A 71 -2.24 -11.29 12.17
C ARG A 71 -3.15 -10.06 11.99
N ASN A 72 -2.58 -8.90 11.62
CA ASN A 72 -3.31 -7.63 11.50
C ASN A 72 -3.12 -6.97 10.13
N THR A 73 -3.28 -7.75 9.05
CA THR A 73 -3.11 -7.25 7.68
C THR A 73 -4.44 -6.78 7.08
N TYR A 74 -4.38 -5.68 6.33
CA TYR A 74 -5.50 -5.17 5.53
C TYR A 74 -4.97 -4.61 4.22
N ALA A 75 -5.85 -4.34 3.27
CA ALA A 75 -5.50 -3.77 1.98
C ALA A 75 -6.10 -2.38 1.79
N LEU A 76 -5.43 -1.55 1.01
CA LEU A 76 -5.94 -0.29 0.47
C LEU A 76 -5.60 -0.22 -1.02
N ARG A 77 -6.49 0.38 -1.82
CA ARG A 77 -6.19 0.69 -3.22
C ARG A 77 -5.47 2.03 -3.32
N VAL A 78 -4.37 2.10 -4.04
CA VAL A 78 -3.59 3.31 -4.25
C VAL A 78 -4.33 4.20 -5.26
N ARG A 79 -4.43 5.48 -4.94
CA ARG A 79 -4.93 6.53 -5.83
C ARG A 79 -3.87 7.61 -6.02
N GLY A 80 -3.37 7.78 -7.25
CA GLY A 80 -2.37 8.76 -7.65
C GLY A 80 -0.94 8.23 -7.66
N ASN A 81 0.01 9.13 -7.93
CA ASN A 81 1.36 8.78 -8.38
C ASN A 81 2.49 9.21 -7.43
N SER A 82 2.25 9.45 -6.14
CA SER A 82 3.31 9.93 -5.24
C SER A 82 4.36 8.92 -4.86
N MET A 83 4.16 7.65 -5.23
CA MET A 83 5.05 6.55 -4.88
C MET A 83 5.58 5.83 -6.13
N ILE A 84 5.54 6.49 -7.29
CA ILE A 84 6.00 5.93 -8.57
C ILE A 84 7.47 5.52 -8.53
N ASP A 85 8.32 6.27 -7.84
CA ASP A 85 9.75 5.95 -7.71
C ASP A 85 9.98 4.73 -6.80
N CYS A 86 8.96 4.34 -6.04
CA CYS A 86 8.93 3.09 -5.28
C CYS A 86 8.25 1.95 -6.04
N ASN A 87 7.97 2.08 -7.35
CA ASN A 87 7.23 1.10 -8.15
C ASN A 87 5.80 0.80 -7.65
N ILE A 88 5.18 1.76 -6.96
CA ILE A 88 3.77 1.72 -6.54
C ILE A 88 3.01 2.72 -7.42
N PHE A 89 2.07 2.23 -8.20
CA PHE A 89 1.32 3.02 -9.18
C PHE A 89 -0.15 3.18 -8.78
N ASP A 90 -0.82 4.13 -9.43
CA ASP A 90 -2.26 4.28 -9.34
C ASP A 90 -2.98 2.96 -9.68
N GLY A 91 -4.03 2.62 -8.91
CA GLY A 91 -4.80 1.38 -9.08
C GLY A 91 -4.21 0.15 -8.38
N ASP A 92 -2.93 0.18 -7.97
CA ASP A 92 -2.32 -0.91 -7.19
C ASP A 92 -3.08 -1.15 -5.88
N VAL A 93 -3.13 -2.40 -5.41
CA VAL A 93 -3.64 -2.72 -4.08
C VAL A 93 -2.47 -3.02 -3.17
N ILE A 94 -2.22 -2.16 -2.19
CA ILE A 94 -1.15 -2.35 -1.20
C ILE A 94 -1.65 -3.20 -0.05
N ILE A 95 -0.77 -4.09 0.42
CA ILE A 95 -0.98 -4.96 1.57
C ILE A 95 -0.25 -4.33 2.75
N ILE A 96 -1.00 -4.04 3.82
CA ILE A 96 -0.54 -3.24 4.94
C ILE A 96 -0.59 -4.08 6.21
N GLU A 97 0.53 -4.13 6.91
CA GLU A 97 0.57 -4.64 8.28
C GLU A 97 0.29 -3.49 9.24
N ARG A 98 -0.74 -3.61 10.10
CA ARG A 98 -1.02 -2.61 11.13
C ARG A 98 0.15 -2.50 12.09
N GLN A 99 0.70 -1.31 12.18
CA GLN A 99 1.73 -0.91 13.11
C GLN A 99 1.51 0.55 13.48
N GLU A 100 1.81 0.90 14.73
CA GLU A 100 1.61 2.25 15.28
C GLU A 100 2.89 3.10 15.20
N SER A 101 3.99 2.52 14.74
CA SER A 101 5.27 3.20 14.56
C SER A 101 5.89 2.81 13.23
N ALA A 102 6.72 3.71 12.70
CA ALA A 102 7.53 3.51 11.51
C ALA A 102 8.92 4.10 11.77
N GLU A 103 9.96 3.46 11.24
CA GLU A 103 11.32 3.97 11.30
C GLU A 103 11.58 5.04 10.23
N ASN A 104 12.66 5.80 10.39
CA ASN A 104 13.04 6.83 9.43
C ASN A 104 13.33 6.25 8.05
N GLY A 105 12.68 6.82 7.04
CA GLY A 105 12.77 6.39 5.64
C GLY A 105 11.82 5.26 5.28
N GLU A 106 11.05 4.72 6.23
CA GLU A 106 10.05 3.71 5.92
C GLU A 106 8.87 4.29 5.15
N THR A 107 8.36 3.50 4.21
CA THR A 107 7.12 3.82 3.51
C THR A 107 5.95 3.35 4.35
N ALA A 108 5.25 4.30 4.93
CA ALA A 108 4.18 4.07 5.89
C ALA A 108 2.86 4.65 5.39
N VAL A 109 1.77 3.97 5.76
CA VAL A 109 0.42 4.50 5.65
C VAL A 109 0.15 5.30 6.91
N VAL A 110 -0.16 6.59 6.74
CA VAL A 110 -0.30 7.53 7.84
C VAL A 110 -1.60 8.31 7.73
N MET A 111 -2.23 8.59 8.85
CA MET A 111 -3.35 9.52 8.97
C MET A 111 -2.82 10.90 9.37
N ILE A 112 -3.34 11.94 8.73
CA ILE A 112 -3.00 13.34 8.96
C ILE A 112 -4.27 14.03 9.48
N ASN A 113 -4.15 14.76 10.61
CA ASN A 113 -5.23 15.51 11.25
C ASN A 113 -6.53 14.72 11.48
N ASP A 114 -6.44 13.40 11.71
CA ASP A 114 -7.60 12.50 11.86
C ASP A 114 -8.58 12.47 10.65
N GLU A 115 -8.18 13.02 9.50
CA GLU A 115 -9.05 13.23 8.33
C GLU A 115 -8.53 12.54 7.07
N GLU A 116 -7.23 12.66 6.78
CA GLU A 116 -6.63 12.21 5.52
C GLU A 116 -5.67 11.05 5.75
N VAL A 117 -5.80 9.94 5.02
CA VAL A 117 -4.76 8.90 5.00
C VAL A 117 -3.93 8.96 3.72
N THR A 118 -2.62 8.88 3.86
CA THR A 118 -1.69 8.94 2.73
C THR A 118 -0.60 7.88 2.84
N LEU A 119 0.01 7.58 1.70
CA LEU A 119 1.19 6.72 1.60
C LEU A 119 2.40 7.58 1.23
N LYS A 120 3.39 7.63 2.13
CA LYS A 120 4.62 8.43 1.98
C LYS A 120 5.80 7.76 2.70
N LYS A 121 7.02 8.18 2.39
CA LYS A 121 8.18 7.89 3.24
C LYS A 121 8.13 8.79 4.46
N LEU A 122 8.17 8.22 5.65
CA LEU A 122 8.12 8.94 6.92
C LEU A 122 9.54 9.22 7.42
N TYR A 123 9.81 10.47 7.80
CA TYR A 123 11.05 10.88 8.44
C TYR A 123 10.71 11.66 9.73
N ILE A 124 11.12 11.09 10.86
CA ILE A 124 11.07 11.71 12.18
C ILE A 124 12.27 12.65 12.29
N GLU A 125 11.96 13.94 12.47
CA GLU A 125 12.92 15.03 12.57
C GLU A 125 12.74 15.77 13.91
N LYS A 126 13.71 16.60 14.32
CA LYS A 126 13.65 17.30 15.61
C LYS A 126 12.44 18.22 15.74
N SER A 127 11.96 18.79 14.63
CA SER A 127 10.85 19.74 14.58
C SER A 127 9.49 19.08 14.34
N GLY A 128 9.44 17.76 14.13
CA GLY A 128 8.20 17.05 13.81
C GLY A 128 8.44 15.88 12.84
N VAL A 129 7.50 15.68 11.92
CA VAL A 129 7.56 14.62 10.91
C VAL A 129 7.56 15.23 9.53
N ARG A 130 8.44 14.73 8.67
CA ARG A 130 8.42 14.99 7.23
C ARG A 130 7.89 13.76 6.51
N LEU A 131 6.82 13.95 5.75
CA LEU A 131 6.30 12.97 4.80
C LEU A 131 6.83 13.29 3.42
N GLN A 132 7.65 12.40 2.90
CA GLN A 132 8.33 12.54 1.63
C GLN A 132 7.64 11.68 0.57
N PRO A 133 7.10 12.27 -0.50
CA PRO A 133 6.73 11.55 -1.70
C PRO A 133 7.94 10.82 -2.29
N ALA A 134 7.73 9.60 -2.79
CA ALA A 134 8.65 8.96 -3.73
C ALA A 134 8.17 9.27 -5.16
N ASN A 135 8.14 10.58 -5.43
CA ASN A 135 7.89 11.19 -6.72
C ASN A 135 8.58 12.56 -6.70
N GLU A 136 9.61 12.73 -7.52
CA GLU A 136 10.41 13.95 -7.62
C GLU A 136 9.59 15.21 -7.93
N SER A 137 8.43 15.07 -8.59
CA SER A 137 7.57 16.20 -8.95
C SER A 137 6.68 16.69 -7.78
N MET A 138 6.78 16.08 -6.59
CA MET A 138 5.91 16.38 -5.45
C MET A 138 6.71 16.89 -4.25
N ALA A 139 6.19 17.93 -3.59
CA ALA A 139 6.83 18.53 -2.43
C ALA A 139 6.63 17.69 -1.16
N PRO A 140 7.60 17.69 -0.22
CA PRO A 140 7.42 17.09 1.10
C PRO A 140 6.35 17.81 1.91
N ILE A 141 5.67 17.07 2.79
CA ILE A 141 4.69 17.60 3.74
C ILE A 141 5.34 17.58 5.14
N TYR A 142 5.27 18.69 5.86
CA TYR A 142 5.82 18.82 7.21
C TYR A 142 4.69 18.95 8.22
N LEU A 143 4.70 18.10 9.24
CA LEU A 143 3.65 17.98 10.24
C LEU A 143 4.26 17.97 11.64
N LYS A 144 3.48 18.35 12.66
CA LYS A 144 3.86 18.09 14.05
C LYS A 144 3.58 16.63 14.39
N ASN A 145 4.23 16.12 15.43
CA ASN A 145 3.96 14.77 15.92
C ASN A 145 2.50 14.57 16.38
N SER A 146 1.80 15.64 16.76
CA SER A 146 0.38 15.61 17.14
C SER A 146 -0.57 15.45 15.96
N ASP A 147 -0.11 15.75 14.76
CA ASP A 147 -0.95 15.91 13.57
C ASP A 147 -0.89 14.67 12.67
N ILE A 148 -0.19 13.61 13.13
CA ILE A 148 0.07 12.41 12.37
C ILE A 148 -0.07 11.14 13.21
N GLN A 149 -0.70 10.13 12.64
CA GLN A 149 -0.77 8.78 13.21
C GLN A 149 -0.30 7.76 12.17
N VAL A 150 0.59 6.84 12.57
CA VAL A 150 0.95 5.71 11.71
C VAL A 150 -0.13 4.63 11.80
N LEU A 151 -0.62 4.17 10.65
CA LEU A 151 -1.63 3.12 10.54
C LEU A 151 -1.06 1.77 10.12
N GLY A 152 0.14 1.77 9.55
CA GLY A 152 0.85 0.56 9.20
C GLY A 152 1.92 0.72 8.14
N LEU A 153 2.59 -0.40 7.86
CA LEU A 153 3.67 -0.49 6.88
C LEU A 153 3.24 -1.31 5.67
N VAL A 154 3.72 -0.93 4.49
CA VAL A 154 3.48 -1.69 3.27
C VAL A 154 4.36 -2.94 3.26
N MET A 155 3.71 -4.10 3.10
CA MET A 155 4.33 -5.44 3.05
C MET A 155 4.27 -6.06 1.65
N GLY A 156 3.41 -5.54 0.78
CA GLY A 156 3.18 -6.12 -0.53
C GLY A 156 2.34 -5.23 -1.43
N VAL A 157 2.36 -5.54 -2.72
CA VAL A 157 1.53 -4.93 -3.76
C VAL A 157 0.86 -6.04 -4.55
N VAL A 158 -0.41 -5.85 -4.86
CA VAL A 158 -1.16 -6.66 -5.80
C VAL A 158 -1.50 -5.78 -6.99
N ARG A 159 -1.03 -6.17 -8.16
CA ARG A 159 -1.25 -5.45 -9.41
C ARG A 159 -2.11 -6.29 -10.33
N GLN A 160 -3.18 -5.73 -10.86
CA GLN A 160 -3.97 -6.40 -11.89
C GLN A 160 -3.27 -6.25 -13.24
N ALA A 161 -3.05 -7.37 -13.94
CA ALA A 161 -2.64 -7.36 -15.34
C ALA A 161 -3.85 -6.98 -16.20
N GLY A 162 -4.12 -5.68 -16.34
CA GLY A 162 -5.30 -5.29 -17.12
C GLY A 162 -5.68 -3.82 -17.16
N GLU A 163 -5.12 -2.94 -16.33
CA GLU A 163 -5.32 -1.49 -16.48
C GLU A 163 -4.01 -0.82 -16.92
N LEU A 164 -3.50 -1.28 -18.07
CA LEU A 164 -2.77 -0.37 -18.94
C LEU A 164 -3.81 0.66 -19.40
N ALA A 165 -3.66 1.89 -18.91
CA ALA A 165 -4.46 3.03 -19.35
C ALA A 165 -4.65 2.99 -20.88
N ALA A 166 -5.91 2.89 -21.30
CA ALA A 166 -6.31 3.27 -22.65
C ALA A 166 -6.27 4.79 -22.80
#